data_AF-A0A6L9M062-F1
#
_entry.id   AF-A0A6L9M062-F1
#
_cell.length_a   1.000
_cell.length_b   1.000
_cell.length_c   1.000
_cell.angle_alpha   90.00
_cell.angle_beta   90.00
_cell.angle_gamma   90.00
#
_symmetry.space_group_name_H-M   'P 1'
#
loop_
_entity.id
_entity.type
_entity.pdbx_description
1 polymer ?
#
loop_
_entity_poly.entity_id
_entity_poly.type
_entity_poly.pdbx_seq_one_letter_code
_entity_poly.pdbx_strand_id
1 'polypeptide(L)' 'MLRKMQWMVLALGMLCASSAMAAQPVSISDMKVDFGTMTEGPVASKTVTLTNISKEVVTIKNVSTS' A
#
# COMPACT_ATOMS: atom_id res chain seq x y z
N MET A 1 -25.53 41.57 -2.62
CA MET A 1 -24.20 41.02 -2.26
C MET A 1 -24.28 39.66 -1.52
N LEU A 2 -25.34 39.39 -0.76
CA LEU A 2 -25.54 38.14 0.01
C LEU A 2 -25.58 36.84 -0.82
N ARG A 3 -26.16 36.86 -2.03
CA ARG A 3 -26.27 35.67 -2.89
C ARG A 3 -24.92 35.19 -3.47
N LYS A 4 -23.94 36.09 -3.67
CA LYS A 4 -22.60 35.71 -4.17
C LYS A 4 -21.76 35.02 -3.09
N MET A 5 -21.97 35.39 -1.81
CA MET A 5 -21.27 34.82 -0.67
C MET A 5 -21.69 33.38 -0.38
N GLN A 6 -22.97 33.05 -0.60
CA GLN A 6 -23.50 31.69 -0.44
C GLN A 6 -22.93 30.69 -1.46
N TRP A 7 -22.65 31.14 -2.70
CA TRP A 7 -22.02 30.30 -3.72
C TRP A 7 -20.51 30.10 -3.47
N MET A 8 -19.84 31.08 -2.86
CA MET A 8 -18.45 30.94 -2.43
C MET A 8 -18.27 29.94 -1.28
N VAL A 9 -19.18 29.94 -0.31
CA VAL A 9 -19.15 28.98 0.82
C VAL A 9 -19.40 27.55 0.34
N LEU A 10 -20.29 27.35 -0.65
CA LEU A 10 -20.54 26.04 -1.24
C LEU A 10 -19.33 25.50 -2.04
N ALA A 11 -18.61 26.37 -2.76
CA ALA A 11 -17.43 25.97 -3.53
C ALA A 11 -16.22 25.66 -2.62
N LEU A 12 -16.09 26.34 -1.48
CA LEU A 12 -14.99 26.12 -0.53
C LEU A 12 -15.16 24.84 0.30
N GLY A 13 -16.40 24.38 0.51
CA GLY A 13 -16.68 23.13 1.22
C GLY A 13 -16.34 21.84 0.45
N MET A 14 -16.17 21.92 -0.88
CA MET A 14 -15.98 20.75 -1.74
C MET A 14 -14.50 20.41 -2.03
N LEU A 15 -13.55 21.25 -1.57
CA LEU A 15 -12.14 21.16 -1.97
C LEU A 15 -11.25 20.35 -1.00
N CYS A 16 -11.75 19.94 0.18
CA CYS A 16 -10.90 19.42 1.26
C CYS A 16 -11.31 18.02 1.77
N ALA A 17 -11.66 17.11 0.87
CA ALA A 17 -11.88 15.70 1.21
C ALA A 17 -11.01 14.76 0.37
N SER A 18 -9.76 15.15 0.10
CA SER A 18 -8.73 14.21 -0.33
C SER A 18 -8.24 13.45 0.90
N SER A 19 -8.90 12.31 1.19
CA SER A 19 -8.35 11.35 2.13
C SER A 19 -6.99 10.89 1.61
N ALA A 20 -5.92 11.36 2.25
CA ALA A 20 -4.58 10.85 2.00
C ALA A 20 -4.57 9.37 2.44
N MET A 21 -4.80 8.46 1.49
CA MET A 21 -4.56 7.04 1.69
C MET A 21 -3.09 6.91 2.11
N ALA A 22 -2.84 6.50 3.36
CA ALA A 22 -1.49 6.37 3.88
C ALA A 22 -0.71 5.40 2.98
N ALA A 23 0.26 5.91 2.24
CA ALA A 23 1.11 5.08 1.39
C ALA A 23 1.96 4.17 2.30
N GLN A 24 1.97 2.87 1.99
CA GLN A 24 2.83 1.94 2.72
C GLN A 24 4.30 2.23 2.37
N PRO A 25 5.23 2.20 3.34
CA PRO A 25 6.64 2.53 3.09
C PRO A 25 7.40 1.45 2.32
N VAL A 26 6.82 0.25 2.18
CA VAL A 26 7.40 -0.89 1.47
C VAL A 26 6.41 -1.40 0.42
N SER A 27 6.91 -1.68 -0.77
CA SER A 27 6.20 -2.45 -1.80
C SER A 27 6.64 -3.90 -1.75
N ILE A 28 5.70 -4.84 -1.88
CA ILE A 28 5.94 -6.28 -1.86
C ILE A 28 5.48 -6.84 -3.20
N SER A 29 6.33 -7.60 -3.91
CA SER A 29 5.99 -8.15 -5.23
C SER A 29 4.76 -9.05 -5.17
N ASP A 30 4.69 -9.90 -4.13
CA ASP A 30 3.63 -10.87 -3.94
C ASP A 30 3.32 -11.00 -2.44
N MET A 31 2.11 -10.62 -2.03
CA MET A 31 1.66 -10.77 -0.64
C MET A 31 1.21 -12.20 -0.31
N LYS A 32 1.03 -13.04 -1.33
CA LYS A 32 0.63 -14.44 -1.20
C LYS A 32 1.50 -15.27 -2.14
N VAL A 33 2.14 -16.29 -1.60
CA VAL A 33 2.89 -17.27 -2.37
C VAL A 33 2.06 -18.53 -2.49
N ASP A 34 1.78 -18.93 -3.73
CA ASP A 34 1.15 -20.21 -4.05
C ASP A 34 2.10 -21.02 -4.93
N PHE A 35 2.28 -22.27 -4.54
CA PHE A 35 3.10 -23.25 -5.24
C PHE A 35 2.25 -24.13 -6.17
N GLY A 36 0.93 -24.17 -5.99
CA GLY A 36 0.02 -25.03 -6.75
C GLY A 36 0.18 -26.51 -6.39
N THR A 37 -0.24 -27.39 -7.30
CA THR A 37 -0.09 -28.84 -7.15
C THR A 37 1.37 -29.25 -7.33
N MET A 38 1.93 -29.89 -6.31
CA MET A 38 3.31 -30.40 -6.31
C MET A 38 3.33 -31.92 -6.43
N THR A 39 4.23 -32.45 -7.24
CA THR A 39 4.57 -33.88 -7.24
C THR A 39 5.72 -34.13 -6.25
N GLU A 40 5.85 -35.35 -5.75
CA GLU A 40 6.95 -35.71 -4.85
C GLU A 40 8.30 -35.71 -5.58
N GLY A 41 9.35 -35.26 -4.89
CA GLY A 41 10.73 -35.26 -5.36
C GLY A 41 11.31 -33.88 -5.71
N PRO A 42 10.64 -33.04 -6.52
CA PRO A 42 11.11 -31.69 -6.85
C PRO A 42 11.14 -30.74 -5.65
N VAL A 43 12.13 -29.85 -5.65
CA VAL A 43 12.17 -28.67 -4.79
C VAL A 43 11.53 -27.50 -5.53
N ALA A 44 10.56 -26.85 -4.91
CA ALA A 44 9.97 -25.63 -5.43
C ALA A 44 10.53 -24.39 -4.73
N SER A 45 10.83 -23.35 -5.50
CA SER A 45 11.31 -22.08 -4.98
C SER A 45 10.51 -20.92 -5.56
N LYS A 46 10.30 -19.89 -4.74
CA LYS A 46 9.69 -18.62 -5.11
C LYS A 46 10.50 -17.50 -4.46
N THR A 47 10.74 -16.44 -5.24
CA THR A 47 11.41 -15.25 -4.75
C THR A 47 10.37 -14.15 -4.59
N VAL A 48 10.31 -13.54 -3.41
CA VAL A 48 9.48 -12.36 -3.15
C VAL A 48 10.40 -11.18 -2.93
N THR A 49 10.14 -10.09 -3.64
CA THR A 49 10.95 -8.86 -3.54
C THR A 49 10.25 -7.85 -2.66
N LEU A 50 10.98 -7.33 -1.66
CA LEU A 50 10.56 -6.20 -0.84
C LEU A 50 11.37 -4.97 -1.23
N THR A 51 10.68 -3.90 -1.60
CA THR A 51 11.31 -2.63 -1.99
C THR A 51 10.90 -1.54 -1.01
N ASN A 52 11.88 -0.95 -0.30
CA ASN A 52 11.64 0.29 0.43
C ASN A 52 11.38 1.41 -0.58
N ILE A 53 10.13 1.89 -0.64
CA ILE A 53 9.70 2.97 -1.53
C ILE A 53 9.61 4.31 -0.79
N SER A 54 9.93 4.33 0.50
CA SER A 54 9.97 5.53 1.33
C SER A 54 11.35 6.18 1.31
N LYS A 55 11.41 7.42 1.81
CA LYS A 55 12.68 8.14 2.04
C LYS A 55 13.31 7.81 3.39
N GLU A 56 12.59 7.08 4.24
CA GLU A 56 12.99 6.76 5.60
C GLU A 56 13.59 5.36 5.68
N VAL A 57 14.33 5.10 6.75
CA VAL A 57 14.84 3.75 7.05
C VAL A 57 13.67 2.85 7.44
N VAL A 58 13.50 1.74 6.74
CA VAL A 58 12.54 0.70 7.11
C VAL A 58 13.25 -0.44 7.84
N THR A 59 12.68 -0.85 8.99
CA THR A 59 13.15 -2.00 9.77
C THR A 59 12.17 -3.16 9.63
N ILE A 60 12.66 -4.32 9.18
CA ILE A 60 11.89 -5.57 9.16
C ILE A 60 12.06 -6.26 10.52
N LYS A 61 10.94 -6.68 11.14
CA LYS A 61 10.92 -7.33 12.47
C LYS A 61 10.07 -8.61 12.42
N ASN A 62 10.28 -9.50 13.39
CA ASN A 62 9.52 -10.75 13.55
C ASN A 62 9.61 -11.69 12.33
N VAL A 63 10.81 -11.86 11.76
CA VAL A 63 11.04 -12.82 10.69
C VAL A 63 11.13 -14.22 11.30
N SER A 64 10.21 -15.10 10.90
CA SER A 64 10.16 -16.50 11.35
C SER A 64 9.84 -17.41 10.17
N THR A 65 10.35 -18.64 10.22
CA THR A 65 9.99 -19.74 9.31
C THR A 65 9.29 -20.83 10.12
N SER A 66 8.29 -21.49 9.53
CA SER A 66 7.59 -22.64 10.13
C SER A 66 8.31 -23.95 9.86
#